data_AF-A0A369L093-F1
#
_entry.id   AF-A0A369L093-F1
#
_cell.length_a   1.000
_cell.length_b   1.000
_cell.length_c   1.000
_cell.angle_alpha   90.00
_cell.angle_beta   90.00
_cell.angle_gamma   90.00
#
_symmetry.space_group_name_H-M   'P 1'
#
loop_
_entity.id
_entity.type
_entity.pdbx_description
1 polymer ?
#
loop_
_entity_poly.entity_id
_entity_poly.type
_entity_poly.pdbx_seq_one_letter_code
_entity_poly.pdbx_strand_id
1 'polypeptide(L)'
;MSSIDERPDFSTIADLFLLHGSMQSPAFLDGRLCASLALHELSASGWLEEVCLGLGVEHPRDRESAETLLDWRRLTLETLADSSLNYEPLLPDDLYSLAERAQGLREWTLGFLEVIEDAGDESREGWSAPLREAIDDLMALAAMETDIDDSSENENDLFALTEHARMAAMLLYTEQRPGQPQVEAGEPTQH
;
A
#
# COMPACT_ATOMS: atom_id res chain seq x y z
N MET A 1 8.07 18.39 12.06
CA MET A 1 6.91 17.86 11.33
C MET A 1 7.24 16.39 11.10
N SER A 2 6.33 15.48 11.43
CA SER A 2 6.57 14.05 11.23
C SER A 2 6.60 13.78 9.73
N SER A 3 7.40 12.83 9.24
CA SER A 3 7.42 12.45 7.81
C SER A 3 6.02 12.05 7.29
N ILE A 4 5.10 11.69 8.20
CA ILE A 4 3.70 11.34 7.90
C ILE A 4 2.89 12.56 7.40
N ASP A 5 3.16 13.77 7.89
CA ASP A 5 2.43 14.99 7.50
C ASP A 5 2.77 15.45 6.06
N GLU A 6 3.78 14.85 5.42
CA GLU A 6 4.26 15.22 4.09
C GLU A 6 3.81 14.23 3.00
N ARG A 7 3.08 13.17 3.36
CA ARG A 7 2.61 12.19 2.37
C ARG A 7 1.53 12.81 1.49
N PRO A 8 1.66 12.70 0.16
CA PRO A 8 0.54 13.01 -0.72
C PRO A 8 -0.68 12.18 -0.33
N ASP A 9 -1.78 12.85 -0.01
CA ASP A 9 -3.05 12.18 0.29
C ASP A 9 -3.67 11.58 -0.99
N PHE A 10 -4.74 10.82 -0.81
CA PHE A 10 -5.44 10.15 -1.91
C PHE A 10 -5.91 11.14 -2.97
N SER A 11 -6.48 12.28 -2.57
CA SER A 11 -7.00 13.29 -3.48
C SER A 11 -5.88 13.92 -4.32
N THR A 12 -4.72 14.18 -3.73
CA THR A 12 -3.53 14.70 -4.43
C THR A 12 -3.06 13.73 -5.52
N ILE A 13 -2.99 12.44 -5.22
CA ILE A 13 -2.60 11.42 -6.21
C ILE A 13 -3.69 11.23 -7.27
N ALA A 14 -4.96 11.24 -6.88
CA ALA A 14 -6.09 11.15 -7.82
C ALA A 14 -6.08 12.31 -8.82
N ASP A 15 -5.91 13.55 -8.34
CA ASP A 15 -5.79 14.74 -9.18
C ASP A 15 -4.59 14.64 -10.12
N LEU A 16 -3.48 14.09 -9.63
CA LEU A 16 -2.30 13.86 -10.45
C LEU A 16 -2.56 12.83 -11.56
N PHE A 17 -3.31 11.77 -11.29
CA PHE A 17 -3.67 10.78 -12.31
C PHE A 17 -4.57 11.39 -13.39
N LEU A 18 -5.57 12.18 -12.97
CA LEU A 18 -6.43 12.95 -13.88
C LEU A 18 -5.63 13.95 -14.71
N LEU A 19 -4.60 14.59 -14.13
CA LEU A 19 -3.71 15.51 -14.83
C LEU A 19 -2.93 14.84 -15.97
N HIS A 20 -2.66 13.53 -15.84
CA HIS A 20 -2.06 12.67 -16.87
C HIS A 20 -3.10 12.05 -17.81
N GLY A 21 -4.40 12.31 -17.61
CA GLY A 21 -5.50 11.79 -18.41
C GLY A 21 -5.90 10.35 -18.09
N SER A 22 -5.48 9.83 -16.94
CA SER A 22 -5.82 8.48 -16.48
C SER A 22 -7.04 8.48 -15.56
N MET A 23 -7.88 7.45 -15.68
CA MET A 23 -9.02 7.16 -14.78
C MET A 23 -8.73 5.92 -13.92
N GLN A 24 -7.47 5.51 -13.85
CA GLN A 24 -7.03 4.37 -13.06
C GLN A 24 -7.17 4.69 -11.57
N SER A 25 -7.51 3.70 -10.74
CA SER A 25 -7.69 3.90 -9.30
C SER A 25 -6.35 4.11 -8.58
N PRO A 26 -6.15 5.24 -7.87
CA PRO A 26 -4.97 5.44 -7.03
C PRO A 26 -4.75 4.32 -6.01
N ALA A 27 -5.84 3.86 -5.38
CA ALA A 27 -5.78 2.80 -4.39
C ALA A 27 -5.30 1.48 -5.01
N PHE A 28 -5.83 1.11 -6.17
CA PHE A 28 -5.39 -0.09 -6.90
C PHE A 28 -3.89 -0.03 -7.26
N LEU A 29 -3.42 1.10 -7.76
CA LEU A 29 -2.00 1.23 -8.14
C LEU A 29 -1.10 1.23 -6.91
N ASP A 30 -1.52 1.85 -5.81
CA ASP A 30 -0.82 1.79 -4.53
C ASP A 30 -0.67 0.36 -4.02
N GLY A 31 -1.73 -0.45 -4.10
CA GLY A 31 -1.67 -1.87 -3.76
C GLY A 31 -0.61 -2.63 -4.54
N ARG A 32 -0.61 -2.47 -5.89
CA ARG A 32 0.40 -3.09 -6.76
C ARG A 32 1.81 -2.63 -6.40
N LEU A 33 2.00 -1.32 -6.26
CA LEU A 33 3.31 -0.72 -6.00
C LEU A 33 3.84 -1.09 -4.61
N CYS A 34 2.97 -1.19 -3.61
CA CYS A 34 3.31 -1.63 -2.25
C CYS A 34 3.84 -3.07 -2.26
N ALA A 35 3.10 -4.01 -2.87
CA ALA A 35 3.57 -5.39 -3.04
C ALA A 35 4.88 -5.45 -3.85
N SER A 36 5.00 -4.62 -4.89
CA SER A 36 6.19 -4.55 -5.73
C SER A 36 7.43 -4.08 -4.96
N LEU A 37 7.30 -3.14 -4.03
CA LEU A 37 8.41 -2.71 -3.16
C LEU A 37 8.91 -3.85 -2.26
N ALA A 38 8.00 -4.73 -1.82
CA ALA A 38 8.35 -5.89 -1.02
C ALA A 38 9.01 -7.02 -1.85
N LEU A 39 8.46 -7.33 -3.03
CA LEU A 39 8.89 -8.47 -3.84
C LEU A 39 10.02 -8.14 -4.83
N HIS A 40 10.11 -6.91 -5.31
CA HIS A 40 11.08 -6.48 -6.33
C HIS A 40 11.98 -5.33 -5.86
N GLU A 41 13.23 -5.29 -6.32
CA GLU A 41 14.12 -4.15 -6.02
C GLU A 41 13.71 -2.95 -6.88
N LEU A 42 12.59 -2.33 -6.50
CA LEU A 42 11.98 -1.26 -7.27
C LEU A 42 12.69 0.07 -6.97
N SER A 43 13.61 0.46 -7.83
CA SER A 43 14.33 1.73 -7.75
C SER A 43 13.40 2.94 -7.93
N ALA A 44 13.90 4.15 -7.70
CA ALA A 44 13.14 5.37 -7.94
C ALA A 44 12.73 5.53 -9.43
N SER A 45 13.61 5.16 -10.36
CA SER A 45 13.28 5.19 -11.78
C SER A 45 12.30 4.09 -12.16
N GLY A 46 12.48 2.87 -11.63
CA GLY A 46 11.56 1.75 -11.87
C GLY A 46 10.16 2.05 -11.34
N TRP A 47 10.04 2.69 -10.18
CA TRP A 47 8.74 3.16 -9.67
C TRP A 47 8.06 4.14 -10.62
N LEU A 48 8.79 5.14 -11.13
CA LEU A 48 8.22 6.08 -12.09
C LEU A 48 7.80 5.38 -13.39
N GLU A 49 8.57 4.40 -13.85
CA GLU A 49 8.22 3.58 -15.02
C GLU A 49 6.92 2.81 -14.78
N GLU A 50 6.77 2.12 -13.64
CA GLU A 50 5.55 1.39 -13.27
C GLU A 50 4.33 2.31 -13.12
N VAL A 51 4.50 3.47 -12.49
CA VAL A 51 3.43 4.48 -12.39
C VAL A 51 3.04 4.96 -13.77
N CYS A 52 4.00 5.37 -14.60
CA CYS A 52 3.71 5.87 -15.95
C CYS A 52 3.03 4.80 -16.81
N LEU A 53 3.44 3.54 -16.69
CA LEU A 53 2.79 2.40 -17.34
C LEU A 53 1.33 2.26 -16.89
N GLY A 54 1.06 2.31 -15.58
CA GLY A 54 -0.29 2.28 -15.02
C GLY A 54 -1.16 3.45 -15.46
N LEU A 55 -0.55 4.62 -15.70
CA LEU A 55 -1.24 5.81 -16.20
C LEU A 55 -1.38 5.85 -17.73
N GLY A 56 -0.71 4.95 -18.46
CA GLY A 56 -0.70 4.94 -19.92
C GLY A 56 0.08 6.10 -20.56
N VAL A 57 1.10 6.60 -19.87
CA VAL A 57 1.99 7.69 -20.34
C VAL A 57 3.44 7.23 -20.41
N GLU A 58 4.27 7.90 -21.22
CA GLU A 58 5.70 7.56 -21.32
C GLU A 58 6.56 8.19 -20.21
N HIS A 59 6.12 9.34 -19.68
CA HIS A 59 6.84 10.10 -18.67
C HIS A 59 5.86 10.95 -17.85
N PRO A 60 6.22 11.36 -16.62
CA PRO A 60 5.47 12.35 -15.88
C PRO A 60 5.33 13.63 -16.71
N ARG A 61 4.19 14.30 -16.58
CA ARG A 61 3.85 15.51 -17.34
C ARG A 61 4.90 16.62 -17.20
N ASP A 62 5.40 16.80 -15.98
CA ASP A 62 6.40 17.81 -15.63
C ASP A 62 7.20 17.39 -14.39
N ARG A 63 8.13 18.25 -13.99
CA ARG A 63 9.02 18.02 -12.85
C ARG A 63 8.26 17.94 -11.52
N GLU A 64 7.26 18.77 -11.31
CA GLU A 64 6.46 18.80 -10.08
C GLU A 64 5.70 17.48 -9.92
N SER A 65 5.06 17.02 -11.01
CA SER A 65 4.42 15.70 -11.07
C SER A 65 5.38 14.57 -10.70
N ALA A 66 6.60 14.61 -11.26
CA ALA A 66 7.62 13.60 -10.96
C ALA A 66 8.08 13.64 -9.49
N GLU A 67 8.23 14.84 -8.91
CA GLU A 67 8.60 15.03 -7.51
C GLU A 67 7.52 14.44 -6.58
N THR A 68 6.23 14.74 -6.81
CA THR A 68 5.12 14.17 -6.02
C THR A 68 5.05 12.64 -6.11
N LEU A 69 5.21 12.06 -7.30
CA LEU A 69 5.21 10.61 -7.48
C LEU A 69 6.39 9.94 -6.77
N LEU A 70 7.54 10.60 -6.71
CA LEU A 70 8.73 10.11 -6.00
C LEU A 70 8.61 10.29 -4.48
N ASP A 71 7.96 11.34 -4.00
CA ASP A 71 7.68 11.51 -2.57
C ASP A 71 6.70 10.45 -2.07
N TRP A 72 5.67 10.12 -2.85
CA TRP A 72 4.79 8.99 -2.58
C TRP A 72 5.57 7.68 -2.41
N ARG A 73 6.49 7.36 -3.33
CA ARG A 73 7.39 6.20 -3.18
C ARG A 73 8.21 6.26 -1.90
N ARG A 74 8.89 7.40 -1.68
CA ARG A 74 9.84 7.58 -0.59
C ARG A 74 9.16 7.34 0.75
N LEU A 75 8.02 7.96 0.98
CA LEU A 75 7.27 7.86 2.22
C LEU A 75 6.63 6.48 2.42
N THR A 76 6.15 5.86 1.33
CA THR A 76 5.67 4.46 1.37
C THR A 76 6.81 3.52 1.81
N LEU A 77 7.99 3.65 1.23
CA LEU A 77 9.15 2.82 1.56
C LEU A 77 9.67 3.10 2.98
N GLU A 78 9.75 4.37 3.39
CA GLU A 78 10.16 4.77 4.74
C GLU A 78 9.23 4.16 5.80
N THR A 79 7.92 4.21 5.59
CA THR A 79 6.93 3.73 6.56
C THR A 79 6.77 2.20 6.57
N LEU A 80 6.90 1.52 5.43
CA LEU A 80 6.96 0.04 5.37
C LEU A 80 8.17 -0.52 6.10
N ALA A 81 9.28 0.21 6.10
CA ALA A 81 10.52 -0.16 6.77
C ALA A 81 10.61 0.31 8.23
N ASP A 82 9.69 1.17 8.69
CA ASP A 82 9.71 1.77 10.03
C ASP A 82 9.27 0.76 11.10
N SER A 83 10.08 0.62 12.14
CA SER A 83 9.77 -0.13 13.36
C SER A 83 8.52 0.34 14.11
N SER A 84 8.10 1.59 13.89
CA SER A 84 6.99 2.23 14.58
C SER A 84 5.62 1.84 14.01
N LEU A 85 5.57 0.96 13.00
CA LEU A 85 4.33 0.47 12.37
C LEU A 85 3.45 1.64 11.88
N ASN A 86 4.02 2.55 11.10
CA ASN A 86 3.36 3.78 10.63
C ASN A 86 2.89 3.71 9.17
N TYR A 87 3.09 2.58 8.48
CA TYR A 87 2.59 2.43 7.11
C TYR A 87 1.07 2.56 7.07
N GLU A 88 0.56 3.24 6.06
CA GLU A 88 -0.87 3.30 5.74
C GLU A 88 -1.05 3.05 4.22
N PRO A 89 -2.06 2.30 3.77
CA PRO A 89 -2.40 2.25 2.34
C PRO A 89 -2.94 3.59 1.84
N LEU A 90 -2.72 3.93 0.56
CA LEU A 90 -3.28 5.13 -0.05
C LEU A 90 -4.78 4.90 -0.35
N LEU A 91 -5.64 5.29 0.57
CA LEU A 91 -7.09 5.09 0.49
C LEU A 91 -7.86 6.42 0.54
N PRO A 92 -9.10 6.46 0.03
CA PRO A 92 -9.99 7.60 0.23
C PRO A 92 -10.14 7.92 1.74
N ASP A 93 -10.06 9.22 2.06
CA ASP A 93 -10.15 9.73 3.44
C ASP A 93 -11.62 9.92 3.88
N ASP A 94 -11.82 10.58 5.02
CA ASP A 94 -13.14 10.83 5.60
C ASP A 94 -13.99 11.87 4.84
N LEU A 95 -13.45 12.47 3.77
CA LEU A 95 -14.21 13.32 2.86
C LEU A 95 -15.04 12.49 1.85
N TYR A 96 -14.74 11.19 1.74
CA TYR A 96 -15.47 10.24 0.90
C TYR A 96 -16.50 9.46 1.70
N SER A 97 -17.54 8.96 1.03
CA SER A 97 -18.54 8.10 1.66
C SER A 97 -17.92 6.79 2.16
N LEU A 98 -18.56 6.16 3.14
CA LEU A 98 -18.09 4.88 3.67
C LEU A 98 -18.00 3.79 2.58
N ALA A 99 -18.94 3.79 1.64
CA ALA A 99 -18.94 2.90 0.48
C ALA A 99 -17.76 3.15 -0.47
N GLU A 100 -17.41 4.42 -0.73
CA GLU A 100 -16.24 4.77 -1.54
C GLU A 100 -14.93 4.37 -0.86
N ARG A 101 -14.84 4.51 0.47
CA ARG A 101 -13.67 4.06 1.24
C ARG A 101 -13.54 2.53 1.23
N ALA A 102 -14.64 1.79 1.38
CA ALA A 102 -14.66 0.33 1.25
C ALA A 102 -14.26 -0.11 -0.17
N GLN A 103 -14.75 0.59 -1.19
CA GLN A 103 -14.34 0.36 -2.58
C GLN A 103 -12.85 0.60 -2.78
N GLY A 104 -12.29 1.69 -2.22
CA GLY A 104 -10.87 1.96 -2.24
C GLY A 104 -10.04 0.85 -1.59
N LEU A 105 -10.45 0.36 -0.41
CA LEU A 105 -9.75 -0.74 0.27
C LEU A 105 -9.79 -2.04 -0.56
N ARG A 106 -10.94 -2.35 -1.16
CA ARG A 106 -11.08 -3.50 -2.06
C ARG A 106 -10.16 -3.37 -3.27
N GLU A 107 -10.13 -2.20 -3.91
CA GLU A 107 -9.27 -1.91 -5.06
C GLU A 107 -7.79 -2.02 -4.70
N TRP A 108 -7.38 -1.44 -3.58
CA TRP A 108 -6.02 -1.59 -3.05
C TRP A 108 -5.64 -3.06 -2.90
N THR A 109 -6.54 -3.85 -2.31
CA THR A 109 -6.31 -5.27 -2.08
C THR A 109 -6.20 -6.06 -3.38
N LEU A 110 -7.04 -5.75 -4.37
CA LEU A 110 -6.96 -6.37 -5.70
C LEU A 110 -5.62 -6.06 -6.37
N GLY A 111 -5.16 -4.81 -6.33
CA GLY A 111 -3.86 -4.45 -6.88
C GLY A 111 -2.71 -5.14 -6.14
N PHE A 112 -2.76 -5.19 -4.81
CA PHE A 112 -1.77 -5.91 -4.02
C PHE A 112 -1.71 -7.39 -4.41
N LEU A 113 -2.87 -8.05 -4.51
CA LEU A 113 -2.98 -9.46 -4.88
C LEU A 113 -2.53 -9.74 -6.32
N GLU A 114 -2.70 -8.82 -7.27
CA GLU A 114 -2.21 -8.99 -8.66
C GLU A 114 -0.69 -9.25 -8.68
N VAL A 115 0.08 -8.47 -7.92
CA VAL A 115 1.55 -8.63 -7.85
C VAL A 115 1.95 -9.90 -7.10
N ILE A 116 1.13 -10.32 -6.12
CA ILE A 116 1.33 -11.57 -5.41
C ILE A 116 1.07 -12.78 -6.32
N GLU A 117 0.05 -12.70 -7.18
CA GLU A 117 -0.23 -13.71 -8.20
C GLU A 117 0.88 -13.76 -9.25
N ASP A 118 1.37 -12.61 -9.71
CA ASP A 118 2.49 -12.49 -10.66
C ASP A 118 3.79 -13.11 -10.12
N ALA A 119 4.02 -13.06 -8.81
CA ALA A 119 5.18 -13.67 -8.16
C ALA A 119 5.17 -15.22 -8.20
N GLY A 120 3.99 -15.82 -8.41
CA GLY A 120 3.79 -17.26 -8.55
C GLY A 120 3.90 -18.08 -7.26
N ASP A 121 3.39 -19.31 -7.30
CA ASP A 121 3.28 -20.18 -6.12
C ASP A 121 4.64 -20.59 -5.53
N GLU A 122 5.66 -20.79 -6.37
CA GLU A 122 7.00 -21.17 -5.92
C GLU A 122 7.61 -20.13 -4.95
N SER A 123 7.35 -18.84 -5.20
CA SER A 123 7.78 -17.76 -4.30
C SER A 123 7.06 -17.82 -2.96
N ARG A 124 5.76 -18.16 -2.97
CA ARG A 124 4.87 -18.19 -1.80
C ARG A 124 5.12 -19.39 -0.89
N GLU A 125 5.62 -20.50 -1.42
CA GLU A 125 6.03 -21.66 -0.63
C GLU A 125 7.12 -21.32 0.40
N GLY A 126 7.97 -20.33 0.11
CA GLY A 126 9.03 -19.86 1.01
C GLY A 126 8.56 -18.93 2.14
N TRP A 127 7.31 -18.48 2.13
CA TRP A 127 6.79 -17.50 3.10
C TRP A 127 6.51 -18.13 4.47
N SER A 128 6.39 -17.30 5.51
CA SER A 128 5.94 -17.80 6.80
C SER A 128 4.47 -18.24 6.75
N ALA A 129 4.05 -19.06 7.72
CA ALA A 129 2.62 -19.40 7.85
C ALA A 129 1.75 -18.17 8.13
N PRO A 130 2.12 -17.25 9.04
CA PRO A 130 1.40 -15.99 9.23
C PRO A 130 1.25 -15.15 7.96
N LEU A 131 2.30 -15.06 7.13
CA LEU A 131 2.22 -14.30 5.89
C LEU A 131 1.25 -14.95 4.90
N ARG A 132 1.29 -16.28 4.73
CA ARG A 132 0.31 -16.97 3.88
C ARG A 132 -1.13 -16.77 4.37
N GLU A 133 -1.36 -16.89 5.68
CA GLU A 133 -2.69 -16.68 6.28
C GLU A 133 -3.20 -15.25 6.05
N ALA A 134 -2.36 -14.23 6.27
CA ALA A 134 -2.72 -12.84 6.00
C ALA A 134 -3.06 -12.60 4.51
N ILE A 135 -2.37 -13.28 3.61
CA ILE A 135 -2.63 -13.17 2.17
C ILE A 135 -3.94 -13.89 1.78
N ASP A 136 -4.24 -15.03 2.38
CA ASP A 136 -5.53 -15.73 2.18
C ASP A 136 -6.71 -14.88 2.70
N ASP A 137 -6.54 -14.22 3.85
CA ASP A 137 -7.53 -13.29 4.40
C ASP A 137 -7.74 -12.07 3.47
N LEU A 138 -6.66 -11.56 2.85
CA LEU A 138 -6.78 -10.52 1.82
C LEU A 138 -7.58 -10.99 0.59
N MET A 139 -7.49 -12.27 0.20
CA MET A 139 -8.31 -12.80 -0.89
C MET A 139 -9.80 -12.79 -0.52
N ALA A 140 -10.15 -13.08 0.74
CA ALA A 140 -11.53 -12.96 1.22
C ALA A 140 -11.98 -11.49 1.27
N LEU A 141 -11.10 -10.59 1.69
CA LEU A 141 -11.32 -9.15 1.74
C LEU A 141 -11.62 -8.58 0.33
N ALA A 142 -10.89 -9.00 -0.70
CA ALA A 142 -11.11 -8.58 -2.09
C ALA A 142 -12.52 -8.93 -2.64
N ALA A 143 -13.20 -9.90 -2.01
CA ALA A 143 -14.55 -10.33 -2.34
C ALA A 143 -15.65 -9.62 -1.53
N MET A 144 -15.31 -8.66 -0.67
CA MET A 144 -16.31 -7.95 0.16
C MET A 144 -17.30 -7.14 -0.68
N GLU A 145 -18.51 -6.96 -0.15
CA GLU A 145 -19.47 -5.98 -0.64
C GLU A 145 -19.06 -4.59 -0.19
N THR A 146 -19.06 -3.63 -1.11
CA THR A 146 -18.59 -2.26 -0.87
C THR A 146 -19.73 -1.25 -0.87
N ASP A 147 -20.92 -1.64 -1.31
CA ASP A 147 -22.14 -0.84 -1.19
C ASP A 147 -22.72 -1.01 0.22
N ILE A 148 -22.13 -0.28 1.17
CA ILE A 148 -22.45 -0.36 2.60
C ILE A 148 -23.05 0.94 3.10
N ASP A 149 -24.05 0.82 3.98
CA ASP A 149 -24.68 1.96 4.62
C ASP A 149 -23.72 2.64 5.61
N ASP A 150 -23.87 3.96 5.76
CA ASP A 150 -23.15 4.74 6.77
C ASP A 150 -23.65 4.38 8.18
N SER A 151 -22.87 3.57 8.89
CA SER A 151 -23.14 3.15 10.26
C SER A 151 -21.84 2.94 11.03
N SER A 152 -21.89 3.17 12.35
CA SER A 152 -20.72 2.97 13.22
C SER A 152 -20.23 1.52 13.23
N GLU A 153 -21.10 0.55 12.97
CA GLU A 153 -20.70 -0.87 12.87
C GLU A 153 -19.84 -1.08 11.62
N ASN A 154 -20.32 -0.63 10.46
CA ASN A 154 -19.59 -0.71 9.19
C ASN A 154 -18.29 0.11 9.20
N GLU A 155 -18.26 1.27 9.88
CA GLU A 155 -17.03 2.05 10.05
C GLU A 155 -15.96 1.28 10.85
N ASN A 156 -16.36 0.62 11.93
CA ASN A 156 -15.45 -0.19 12.75
C ASN A 156 -14.95 -1.41 11.98
N ASP A 157 -15.83 -2.07 11.22
CA ASP A 157 -15.47 -3.21 10.38
C ASP A 157 -14.48 -2.78 9.29
N LEU A 158 -14.75 -1.67 8.60
CA LEU A 158 -13.84 -1.14 7.59
C LEU A 158 -12.48 -0.76 8.18
N PHE A 159 -12.46 -0.15 9.37
CA PHE A 159 -11.22 0.15 10.09
C PHE A 159 -10.42 -1.12 10.39
N ALA A 160 -11.07 -2.17 10.90
CA ALA A 160 -10.41 -3.44 11.19
C ALA A 160 -9.84 -4.13 9.93
N LEU A 161 -10.59 -4.09 8.82
CA LEU A 161 -10.16 -4.63 7.54
C LEU A 161 -8.97 -3.83 6.95
N THR A 162 -9.01 -2.50 7.11
CA THR A 162 -7.90 -1.63 6.71
C THR A 162 -6.64 -1.94 7.51
N GLU A 163 -6.76 -2.14 8.84
CA GLU A 163 -5.63 -2.51 9.70
C GLU A 163 -5.05 -3.88 9.32
N HIS A 164 -5.93 -4.85 8.98
CA HIS A 164 -5.47 -6.15 8.51
C HIS A 164 -4.64 -6.02 7.21
N ALA A 165 -5.12 -5.26 6.23
CA ALA A 165 -4.38 -5.02 4.99
C ALA A 165 -3.04 -4.31 5.22
N ARG A 166 -3.03 -3.33 6.13
CA ARG A 166 -1.83 -2.61 6.56
C ARG A 166 -0.78 -3.53 7.18
N MET A 167 -1.20 -4.42 8.08
CA MET A 167 -0.32 -5.41 8.71
C MET A 167 0.19 -6.45 7.72
N ALA A 168 -0.65 -6.93 6.79
CA ALA A 168 -0.25 -7.86 5.74
C ALA A 168 0.84 -7.26 4.83
N ALA A 169 0.71 -5.99 4.45
CA ALA A 169 1.71 -5.27 3.66
C ALA A 169 3.06 -5.16 4.39
N MET A 170 3.05 -4.73 5.65
CA MET A 170 4.27 -4.61 6.47
C MET A 170 4.93 -5.98 6.71
N LEU A 171 4.13 -7.03 6.92
CA LEU A 171 4.62 -8.39 7.11
C LEU A 171 5.30 -8.91 5.84
N LEU A 172 4.65 -8.73 4.67
CA LEU A 172 5.24 -9.08 3.38
C LEU A 172 6.58 -8.35 3.18
N TYR A 173 6.60 -7.03 3.38
CA TYR A 173 7.81 -6.23 3.21
C TYR A 173 8.93 -6.71 4.13
N THR A 174 8.65 -6.93 5.42
CA THR A 174 9.64 -7.35 6.42
C THR A 174 10.22 -8.73 6.10
N GLU A 175 9.40 -9.69 5.66
CA GLU A 175 9.86 -11.03 5.32
C GLU A 175 10.69 -11.07 4.03
N GLN A 176 10.32 -10.26 3.03
CA GLN A 176 10.94 -10.28 1.70
C GLN A 176 12.11 -9.29 1.56
N ARG A 177 12.31 -8.41 2.54
CA ARG A 177 13.45 -7.49 2.66
C ARG A 177 14.22 -7.70 3.98
N PRO A 178 14.75 -8.91 4.25
CA PRO A 178 15.50 -9.17 5.48
C PRO A 178 16.84 -8.42 5.45
N GLY A 179 16.89 -7.25 6.10
CA GLY A 179 18.09 -6.38 6.02
C GLY A 179 18.05 -5.05 6.77
N GLN A 180 16.92 -4.67 7.37
CA GLN A 180 16.87 -3.60 8.39
C GLN A 180 16.33 -4.21 9.68
N PRO A 181 17.21 -4.78 10.52
CA PRO A 181 16.78 -5.46 11.72
C PRO A 181 16.21 -4.46 12.74
N GLN A 182 14.97 -4.71 13.16
CA GLN A 182 14.52 -4.34 14.49
C GLN A 182 15.40 -5.07 15.51
N VAL A 183 16.31 -4.34 16.13
CA VAL A 183 16.81 -4.71 17.45
C VAL A 183 16.59 -3.50 18.33
N GLU A 184 15.42 -3.42 18.96
CA GLU A 184 15.40 -2.84 20.30
C GLU A 184 16.37 -3.69 21.12
N ALA A 185 17.57 -3.15 21.32
CA ALA A 185 18.49 -3.65 22.31
C ALA A 185 17.76 -3.53 23.65
N GLY A 186 17.14 -4.63 24.08
CA GLY A 186 16.67 -4.76 25.45
C GLY A 186 17.81 -4.37 26.38
N GLU A 187 17.60 -3.29 27.14
CA GLU A 187 18.57 -2.83 28.13
C GLU A 187 18.95 -4.03 29.02
N PRO A 188 20.24 -4.36 29.16
CA PRO A 188 20.63 -5.37 30.12
C PRO A 188 20.36 -4.80 31.51
N THR A 189 19.40 -5.40 32.21
CA THR A 189 19.16 -5.14 33.62
C THR A 189 20.44 -5.52 34.38
N GLN A 190 21.19 -4.52 34.82
CA GLN A 190 22.42 -4.74 35.57
C GLN A 190 22.06 -5.02 37.04
N HIS A 191 22.37 -6.24 37.49
CA HIS A 191 22.34 -6.66 38.89
C HIS A 191 23.51 -6.07 39.69
#